data_AF-A0A352S5N8-F1
#
_entry.id   AF-A0A352S5N8-F1
#
_cell.length_a   1.000
_cell.length_b   1.000
_cell.length_c   1.000
_cell.angle_alpha   90.00
_cell.angle_beta   90.00
_cell.angle_gamma   90.00
#
_symmetry.space_group_name_H-M   'P 1'
#
loop_
_entity.id
_entity.type
_entity.pdbx_description
1 polymer ?
#
loop_
_entity_poly.entity_id
_entity_poly.type
_entity_poly.pdbx_seq_one_letter_code
_entity_poly.pdbx_strand_id
1 'polypeptide(L)'
;AGHLGTVALGKASGVAITPTPYRGASPMLVDVISGNVSIGWDAVASMMSLYKGGKIQLLGVSGTRRAKALPEVPTMKEQGINQYEFATSWYGAFVPA
;
A
#
# COMPACT_ATOMS: atom_id res chain seq x y z
N ALA A 1 4.28 -5.55 4.90
CA ALA A 1 4.96 -4.22 4.87
C ALA A 1 4.03 -3.03 5.14
N GLY A 2 2.71 -3.25 5.32
CA GLY A 2 1.70 -2.19 5.45
C GLY A 2 1.95 -1.13 6.53
N HIS A 3 2.25 -1.57 7.75
CA HIS A 3 2.39 -0.68 8.89
C HIS A 3 3.55 0.32 8.73
N LEU A 4 4.75 -0.16 8.40
CA LEU A 4 5.92 0.71 8.19
C LEU A 4 5.72 1.64 6.99
N GLY A 5 5.07 1.15 5.93
CA GLY A 5 4.70 1.97 4.78
C GLY A 5 3.83 3.16 5.18
N THR A 6 2.82 2.93 6.02
CA THR A 6 1.91 3.98 6.51
C THR A 6 2.61 5.01 7.38
N VAL A 7 3.50 4.57 8.30
CA VAL A 7 4.27 5.48 9.17
C VAL A 7 5.25 6.33 8.36
N ALA A 8 5.92 5.74 7.35
CA ALA A 8 6.78 6.48 6.45
C ALA A 8 6.01 7.55 5.67
N LEU A 9 4.71 7.33 5.39
CA LEU A 9 3.90 8.23 4.56
C LEU A 9 3.67 9.52 5.30
N GLY A 10 3.20 9.42 6.54
CA GLY A 10 2.92 10.60 7.36
C GLY A 10 4.17 11.44 7.59
N LYS A 11 5.33 10.79 7.77
CA LYS A 11 6.62 11.48 7.87
C LYS A 11 7.02 12.17 6.56
N ALA A 12 6.80 11.53 5.43
CA ALA A 12 7.20 12.01 4.12
C ALA A 12 6.33 13.17 3.61
N SER A 13 5.01 13.09 3.81
CA SER A 13 4.04 14.06 3.30
C SER A 13 3.73 15.18 4.29
N GLY A 14 4.17 15.06 5.55
CA GLY A 14 3.78 15.97 6.63
C GLY A 14 2.33 15.79 7.09
N VAL A 15 1.62 14.77 6.59
CA VAL A 15 0.25 14.47 6.99
C VAL A 15 0.26 13.70 8.31
N ALA A 16 -0.54 14.15 9.27
CA ALA A 16 -0.76 13.40 10.50
C ALA A 16 -1.53 12.10 10.16
N ILE A 17 -0.86 10.96 10.30
CA ILE A 17 -1.44 9.64 10.10
C ILE A 17 -1.35 8.87 11.41
N THR A 18 -2.49 8.41 11.93
CA THR A 18 -2.57 7.53 13.09
C THR A 18 -2.75 6.08 12.60
N PRO A 19 -1.72 5.22 12.67
CA PRO A 19 -1.83 3.84 12.20
C PRO A 19 -2.79 3.04 13.08
N THR A 20 -3.81 2.44 12.46
CA THR A 20 -4.67 1.46 13.13
C THR A 20 -4.17 0.06 12.79
N PRO A 21 -3.82 -0.78 13.78
CA PRO A 21 -3.30 -2.12 13.53
C PRO A 21 -4.42 -3.09 13.15
N TYR A 22 -4.17 -3.90 12.11
CA TYR A 22 -5.09 -4.94 11.65
C TYR A 22 -4.39 -6.30 11.61
N ARG A 23 -5.18 -7.37 11.79
CA ARG A 23 -4.73 -8.76 11.63
C ARG A 23 -4.67 -9.17 10.15
N GLY A 24 -3.92 -8.42 9.35
CA GLY A 24 -3.77 -8.61 7.91
C GLY A 24 -4.63 -7.67 7.05
N ALA A 25 -4.52 -7.83 5.73
CA ALA A 25 -5.11 -6.94 4.73
C ALA A 25 -6.65 -6.98 4.71
N SER A 26 -7.24 -8.17 4.81
CA SER A 26 -8.67 -8.37 4.65
C SER A 26 -9.52 -7.52 5.61
N PRO A 27 -9.31 -7.54 6.94
CA PRO A 27 -10.08 -6.67 7.84
C PRO A 27 -9.82 -5.17 7.61
N MET A 28 -8.59 -4.79 7.25
CA MET A 28 -8.28 -3.39 6.90
C MET A 28 -9.06 -2.94 5.66
N LEU A 29 -9.14 -3.78 4.62
CA LEU A 29 -9.85 -3.45 3.38
C LEU A 29 -11.36 -3.31 3.59
N VAL A 30 -11.94 -4.11 4.48
CA VAL A 30 -13.35 -3.96 4.89
C VAL A 30 -13.59 -2.59 5.53
N ASP A 31 -12.69 -2.14 6.41
CA ASP A 31 -12.82 -0.84 7.07
C ASP A 31 -12.56 0.35 6.14
N VAL A 32 -11.68 0.19 5.14
CA VAL A 32 -11.53 1.20 4.06
C VAL A 32 -12.82 1.31 3.25
N ILE A 33 -13.40 0.17 2.83
CA ILE A 33 -14.65 0.16 2.04
C ILE A 33 -15.82 0.73 2.84
N SER A 34 -15.86 0.46 4.15
CA SER A 34 -16.92 0.93 5.05
C SER A 34 -16.73 2.39 5.48
N GLY A 35 -15.59 3.01 5.17
CA GLY A 35 -15.26 4.39 5.54
C GLY A 35 -14.80 4.57 7.00
N ASN A 36 -14.56 3.48 7.73
CA ASN A 36 -14.06 3.52 9.10
C ASN A 36 -12.61 4.02 9.17
N VAL A 37 -11.81 3.75 8.13
CA VAL A 37 -10.48 4.34 7.94
C VAL A 37 -10.36 4.93 6.53
N SER A 38 -9.67 6.06 6.43
CA SER A 38 -9.61 6.82 5.18
C SER A 38 -8.71 6.19 4.12
N ILE A 39 -7.65 5.49 4.53
CA ILE A 39 -6.66 4.87 3.65
C ILE A 39 -6.18 3.54 4.23
N GLY A 40 -5.68 2.67 3.35
CA GLY A 40 -4.96 1.46 3.70
C GLY A 40 -3.67 1.34 2.90
N TRP A 41 -2.68 0.66 3.46
CA TRP A 41 -1.42 0.35 2.79
C TRP A 41 -1.07 -1.11 3.00
N ASP A 42 -0.87 -1.85 1.91
CA ASP A 42 -0.39 -3.22 1.93
C ASP A 42 0.17 -3.63 0.55
N ALA A 43 0.61 -4.88 0.39
CA ALA A 43 1.07 -5.40 -0.89
C ALA A 43 -0.04 -5.36 -1.95
N VAL A 44 0.27 -4.84 -3.14
CA VAL A 44 -0.68 -4.71 -4.27
C VAL A 44 -1.49 -5.98 -4.53
N ALA A 45 -0.84 -7.15 -4.44
CA ALA A 45 -1.48 -8.44 -4.67
C ALA A 45 -2.69 -8.70 -3.76
N SER A 46 -2.70 -8.22 -2.51
CA SER A 46 -3.82 -8.41 -1.58
C SER A 46 -5.04 -7.55 -1.94
N MET A 47 -4.86 -6.51 -2.77
CA MET A 47 -5.89 -5.53 -3.10
C MET A 47 -6.50 -5.72 -4.50
N MET A 48 -5.84 -6.49 -5.38
CA MET A 48 -6.18 -6.56 -6.81
C MET A 48 -7.64 -6.94 -7.09
N SER A 49 -8.21 -7.89 -6.34
CA SER A 49 -9.60 -8.33 -6.55
C SER A 49 -10.61 -7.22 -6.26
N LEU A 50 -10.40 -6.46 -5.18
CA LEU A 50 -11.27 -5.34 -4.81
C LEU A 50 -11.07 -4.13 -5.72
N TYR A 51 -9.83 -3.88 -6.14
CA TYR A 51 -9.50 -2.83 -7.12
C TYR A 51 -10.18 -3.10 -8.46
N LYS A 52 -10.02 -4.31 -9.02
CA LYS A 52 -10.69 -4.72 -10.27
C LYS A 52 -12.20 -4.72 -10.17
N GLY A 53 -12.74 -5.01 -8.98
CA GLY A 53 -14.18 -4.93 -8.69
C GLY A 53 -14.71 -3.51 -8.46
N GLY A 54 -13.86 -2.47 -8.58
CA GLY A 54 -14.24 -1.06 -8.39
C GLY A 54 -14.65 -0.72 -6.96
N LYS A 55 -14.27 -1.53 -5.97
CA LYS A 55 -14.64 -1.32 -4.56
C LYS A 55 -13.66 -0.42 -3.83
N ILE A 56 -12.43 -0.33 -4.34
CA ILE A 56 -11.38 0.56 -3.83
C ILE A 56 -10.67 1.21 -5.00
N GLN A 57 -10.00 2.33 -4.72
CA GLN A 57 -9.11 3.00 -5.65
C GLN A 57 -7.67 2.92 -5.13
N LEU A 58 -6.73 2.58 -6.01
CA LEU A 58 -5.31 2.65 -5.69
C LEU A 58 -4.81 4.08 -5.99
N LEU A 59 -4.31 4.75 -4.96
CA LEU A 59 -3.81 6.13 -5.06
C LEU A 59 -2.33 6.19 -5.46
N GLY A 60 -1.59 5.12 -5.21
CA GLY A 60 -0.19 5.03 -5.59
C GLY A 60 0.41 3.67 -5.30
N VAL A 61 1.53 3.40 -5.96
CA VAL A 61 2.36 2.22 -5.71
C VAL A 61 3.76 2.61 -5.24
N SER A 62 4.32 1.81 -4.34
CA SER A 62 5.74 1.90 -3.98
C SER A 62 6.64 1.49 -5.15
N GLY A 63 7.92 1.88 -5.10
CA GLY A 63 8.91 1.56 -6.11
C GLY A 63 9.26 2.75 -7.01
N THR A 64 10.22 2.52 -7.91
CA THR A 64 10.71 3.54 -8.86
C THR A 64 9.97 3.53 -10.20
N ARG A 65 9.15 2.51 -10.46
CA ARG A 65 8.42 2.33 -11.72
C ARG A 65 7.02 1.80 -11.43
N ARG A 66 6.04 2.17 -12.26
CA ARG A 66 4.69 1.64 -12.19
C ARG A 66 4.69 0.12 -12.34
N ALA A 67 3.77 -0.54 -11.64
CA ALA A 67 3.61 -1.98 -11.78
C ALA A 67 3.04 -2.29 -13.17
N LYS A 68 3.56 -3.32 -13.85
CA LYS A 68 3.04 -3.74 -15.17
C LYS A 68 1.54 -4.07 -15.15
N ALA A 69 1.05 -4.55 -14.01
CA ALA A 69 -0.36 -4.88 -13.80
C ALA A 69 -1.25 -3.66 -13.48
N LEU A 70 -0.66 -2.48 -13.26
CA LEU A 70 -1.31 -1.22 -12.89
C LEU A 70 -0.64 -0.03 -13.60
N PRO A 71 -0.56 -0.01 -14.94
CA PRO A 71 0.09 1.08 -15.68
C PRO A 71 -0.55 2.45 -15.43
N GLU A 72 -1.82 2.48 -15.05
CA GLU A 72 -2.60 3.68 -14.73
C GLU A 72 -2.31 4.25 -13.34
N VAL A 73 -1.81 3.43 -12.41
CA VAL A 73 -1.56 3.87 -11.03
C VAL A 73 -0.15 4.47 -10.93
N PRO A 74 -0.01 5.76 -10.56
CA PRO A 74 1.31 6.37 -10.42
C PRO A 74 2.09 5.77 -9.26
N THR A 75 3.41 5.84 -9.35
CA THR A 75 4.29 5.61 -8.21
C THR A 75 4.17 6.75 -7.21
N MET A 76 4.53 6.49 -5.95
CA MET A 76 4.67 7.55 -4.96
C MET A 76 5.73 8.59 -5.37
N LYS A 77 6.78 8.15 -6.08
CA LYS A 77 7.83 9.03 -6.63
C LYS A 77 7.29 10.02 -7.65
N GLU A 78 6.45 9.58 -8.59
CA GLU A 78 5.78 10.48 -9.56
C GLU A 78 4.91 11.54 -8.88
N GLN A 79 4.51 11.30 -7.64
CA GLN A 79 3.72 12.21 -6.81
C GLN A 79 4.58 13.07 -5.86
N GLY A 80 5.91 13.03 -6.00
CA GLY A 80 6.85 13.82 -5.19
C GLY A 80 7.27 13.17 -3.86
N ILE A 81 6.89 11.90 -3.63
CA ILE A 81 7.18 11.17 -2.39
C ILE A 81 8.26 10.10 -2.64
N ASN A 82 9.52 10.46 -2.43
CA ASN A 82 10.69 9.65 -2.77
C ASN A 82 11.03 8.54 -1.75
N GLN A 83 10.38 8.53 -0.59
CA GLN A 83 10.69 7.62 0.52
C GLN A 83 10.33 6.15 0.23
N TYR A 84 9.68 5.87 -0.91
CA TYR A 84 9.19 4.55 -1.30
C TYR A 84 9.92 3.90 -2.47
N GLU A 85 11.00 4.49 -2.97
CA GLU A 85 11.73 3.97 -4.14
C GLU A 85 12.17 2.51 -3.97
N PHE A 86 12.57 2.12 -2.76
CA PHE A 86 13.01 0.76 -2.42
C PHE A 86 12.02 0.00 -1.53
N ALA A 87 10.84 0.57 -1.29
CA ALA A 87 9.86 0.01 -0.36
C ALA A 87 8.95 -1.02 -1.05
N THR A 88 9.52 -2.05 -1.64
CA THR A 88 8.74 -3.13 -2.28
C THR A 88 8.54 -4.30 -1.31
N SER A 89 7.33 -4.88 -1.33
CA SER A 89 7.09 -6.13 -0.60
C SER A 89 7.62 -7.31 -1.40
N TRP A 90 8.35 -8.20 -0.74
CA TRP A 90 8.85 -9.43 -1.33
C TRP A 90 8.52 -10.61 -0.41
N TYR A 91 8.42 -11.79 -1.01
CA TYR A 91 8.29 -13.06 -0.30
C TYR A 91 9.50 -13.90 -0.67
N GLY A 92 10.10 -14.53 0.34
CA GLY A 92 11.19 -15.47 0.18
C GLY A 92 10.92 -16.75 0.93
N ALA A 93 11.51 -17.85 0.48
CA ALA A 93 11.49 -19.13 1.18
C ALA A 93 12.92 -19.46 1.62
N PHE A 94 13.05 -20.01 2.82
CA PHE A 94 14.31 -20.49 3.38
C PHE A 94 14.16 -21.98 3.66
N VAL A 95 15.23 -22.75 3.44
CA VAL A 95 15.27 -24.18 3.75
C VAL A 95 16.32 -24.44 4.84
N PRO A 96 16.14 -25.46 5.69
CA PRO A 96 17.18 -25.92 6.59
C PRO A 96 18.44 -26.32 5.81
N ALA A 97 19.61 -26.16 6.45
CA ALA A 97 20.89 -26.64 5.93
C ALA A 97 20.99 -28.17 6.02
#